data_AF-A0A935ZQ65-F1
#
_entry.id   AF-A0A935ZQ65-F1
#
_cell.length_a   1.000
_cell.length_b   1.000
_cell.length_c   1.000
_cell.angle_alpha   90.00
_cell.angle_beta   90.00
_cell.angle_gamma   90.00
#
_symmetry.space_group_name_H-M   'P 1'
#
loop_
_entity.id
_entity.type
_entity.pdbx_description
1 polymer ?
#
loop_
_entity_poly.entity_id
_entity_poly.type
_entity_poly.pdbx_seq_one_letter_code
_entity_poly.pdbx_strand_id
1 'polypeptide(L)'
;MSVRWYAWWVLGLFAACEKPPEPVASTPPPVVPVLPQPLCDGSIAPATAVAEWRAADGCPMWLSVQGQRLHLAGSSRTPVPVVEGEPPLCRVAACRYEGVQTALGPMIVATEPGAQSEVPVAVHVGFVLGMRTLVFVDLWAAAGDSVVEDATMLGPAHALSPMRCGAKLGLFARARLPAGERLEPPPELLARQGMVDLGKPALALEPGSPAGCEAITLPLP
;
A
#
# COMPACT_ATOMS: atom_id res chain seq x y z
N MET A 1 77.17 -39.82 -25.24
CA MET A 1 77.09 -40.98 -24.33
C MET A 1 75.67 -41.07 -23.81
N SER A 2 74.97 -42.11 -24.24
CA SER A 2 73.60 -42.45 -23.87
C SER A 2 73.54 -42.99 -22.46
N VAL A 3 72.55 -42.58 -21.66
CA VAL A 3 71.93 -43.46 -20.66
C VAL A 3 70.46 -43.07 -20.52
N ARG A 4 69.57 -43.99 -20.96
CA ARG A 4 68.13 -43.97 -20.67
C ARG A 4 67.89 -44.76 -19.39
N TRP A 5 67.04 -44.26 -18.49
CA TRP A 5 66.40 -45.06 -17.44
C TRP A 5 64.89 -44.78 -17.44
N TYR A 6 64.12 -45.86 -17.54
CA TYR A 6 62.67 -45.90 -17.42
C TYR A 6 62.30 -46.00 -15.93
N ALA A 7 61.35 -45.19 -15.48
CA ALA A 7 60.71 -45.38 -14.18
C ALA A 7 59.19 -45.52 -14.39
N TRP A 8 58.70 -46.70 -14.05
CA TRP A 8 57.31 -47.09 -13.99
C TRP A 8 56.54 -46.26 -12.97
N TRP A 9 55.32 -45.86 -13.30
CA TRP A 9 54.33 -45.44 -12.31
C TRP A 9 53.12 -46.37 -12.35
N VAL A 10 52.87 -46.95 -11.18
CA VAL A 10 51.78 -47.87 -10.85
C VAL A 10 50.48 -47.08 -10.74
N LEU A 11 49.48 -47.48 -11.51
CA LEU A 11 48.09 -47.01 -11.39
C LEU A 11 47.46 -47.61 -10.13
N GLY A 12 47.41 -46.83 -9.05
CA GLY A 12 46.62 -47.14 -7.86
C GLY A 12 45.14 -46.82 -8.11
N LEU A 13 44.32 -47.86 -8.27
CA LEU A 13 42.86 -47.78 -8.21
C LEU A 13 42.44 -47.58 -6.75
N PHE A 14 42.10 -46.34 -6.37
CA PHE A 14 41.38 -46.07 -5.13
C PHE A 14 39.89 -46.35 -5.36
N ALA A 15 39.42 -47.49 -4.84
CA ALA A 15 38.01 -47.77 -4.68
C ALA A 15 37.46 -46.88 -3.54
N ALA A 16 36.84 -45.76 -3.90
CA ALA A 16 36.07 -44.95 -2.97
C ALA A 16 34.69 -45.62 -2.76
N CYS A 17 34.38 -46.01 -1.51
CA CYS A 17 33.04 -46.42 -1.12
C CYS A 17 32.10 -45.21 -1.17
N GLU A 18 31.29 -45.10 -2.22
CA GLU A 18 30.16 -44.16 -2.27
C GLU A 18 29.06 -44.63 -1.30
N LYS A 19 28.78 -43.80 -0.30
CA LYS A 19 27.65 -43.97 0.63
C LYS A 19 26.35 -43.71 -0.14
N PRO A 20 25.32 -44.58 -0.06
CA PRO A 20 24.04 -44.32 -0.72
C PRO A 20 23.40 -43.03 -0.19
N PRO A 21 22.81 -42.17 -1.05
CA PRO A 21 22.11 -40.98 -0.58
C PRO A 21 20.88 -41.40 0.23
N GLU A 22 20.78 -40.86 1.45
CA GLU A 22 19.60 -41.00 2.30
C GLU A 22 18.37 -40.39 1.61
N PRO A 23 17.20 -41.05 1.66
CA PRO A 23 15.98 -40.48 1.11
C PRO A 23 15.63 -39.21 1.89
N VAL A 24 15.69 -38.06 1.21
CA VAL A 24 15.20 -36.80 1.75
C VAL A 24 13.70 -36.95 1.93
N ALA A 25 13.25 -37.08 3.18
CA ALA A 25 11.85 -37.06 3.53
C ALA A 25 11.28 -35.69 3.14
N SER A 26 10.56 -35.66 2.02
CA SER A 26 9.80 -34.49 1.57
C SER A 26 8.77 -34.16 2.64
N THR A 27 9.10 -33.18 3.49
CA THR A 27 8.13 -32.61 4.42
C THR A 27 7.11 -31.86 3.56
N PRO A 28 5.82 -32.24 3.56
CA PRO A 28 4.82 -31.49 2.80
C PRO A 28 4.83 -30.03 3.27
N PRO A 29 4.71 -29.06 2.35
CA PRO A 29 4.67 -27.66 2.74
C PRO A 29 3.54 -27.44 3.74
N PRO A 30 3.72 -26.56 4.74
CA PRO A 30 2.67 -26.25 5.70
C PRO A 30 1.44 -25.79 4.93
N VAL A 31 0.35 -26.56 5.06
CA VAL A 31 -0.96 -26.19 4.54
C VAL A 31 -1.42 -24.99 5.34
N VAL A 32 -1.26 -23.79 4.78
CA VAL A 32 -1.84 -22.58 5.34
C VAL A 32 -3.36 -22.76 5.28
N PRO A 33 -4.08 -22.77 6.42
CA PRO A 33 -5.53 -22.90 6.40
C PRO A 33 -6.13 -21.71 5.64
N VAL A 34 -6.68 -21.99 4.46
CA VAL A 34 -7.50 -21.03 3.71
C VAL A 34 -8.81 -20.90 4.49
N LEU A 35 -8.96 -19.80 5.23
CA LEU A 35 -10.21 -19.50 5.92
C LEU A 35 -11.34 -19.42 4.87
N PRO A 36 -12.50 -20.07 5.09
CA PRO A 36 -13.65 -19.94 4.20
C PRO A 36 -14.04 -18.47 4.14
N GLN A 37 -13.95 -17.88 2.95
CA GLN A 37 -14.38 -16.49 2.78
C GLN A 37 -15.90 -16.43 2.80
N PRO A 38 -16.48 -15.43 3.47
CA PRO A 38 -17.91 -15.36 3.56
C PRO A 38 -18.43 -15.00 2.16
N LEU A 39 -19.41 -15.80 1.70
CA LEU A 39 -20.10 -15.55 0.44
C LEU A 39 -20.70 -14.14 0.48
N CYS A 40 -20.72 -13.44 -0.65
CA CYS A 40 -21.17 -12.04 -0.73
C CYS A 40 -22.53 -11.76 -0.08
N ASP A 41 -23.41 -12.78 -0.06
CA ASP A 41 -24.73 -12.67 0.54
C ASP A 41 -24.65 -12.92 2.05
N GLY A 42 -25.08 -11.93 2.85
CA GLY A 42 -25.18 -12.05 4.31
C GLY A 42 -23.86 -11.89 5.06
N SER A 43 -22.77 -11.50 4.39
CA SER A 43 -21.52 -11.10 5.05
C SER A 43 -21.74 -9.83 5.88
N ILE A 44 -21.45 -9.91 7.17
CA ILE A 44 -21.50 -8.79 8.11
C ILE A 44 -20.05 -8.39 8.42
N ALA A 45 -19.78 -7.09 8.46
CA ALA A 45 -18.48 -6.58 8.86
C ALA A 45 -18.12 -7.06 10.29
N PRO A 46 -16.85 -7.40 10.56
CA PRO A 46 -16.43 -7.78 11.89
C PRO A 46 -16.63 -6.60 12.87
N ALA A 47 -16.81 -6.90 14.16
CA ALA A 47 -16.96 -5.86 15.19
C ALA A 47 -15.73 -4.92 15.30
N THR A 48 -14.59 -5.33 14.75
CA THR A 48 -13.34 -4.56 14.67
C THR A 48 -13.22 -3.73 13.39
N ALA A 49 -14.26 -3.71 12.54
CA ALA A 49 -14.28 -2.90 11.34
C ALA A 49 -14.29 -1.41 11.70
N VAL A 50 -13.37 -0.67 11.09
CA VAL A 50 -13.23 0.79 11.22
C VAL A 50 -13.74 1.54 9.99
N ALA A 51 -13.94 0.83 8.87
CA ALA A 51 -14.62 1.33 7.68
C ALA A 51 -15.30 0.18 6.94
N GLU A 52 -16.42 0.46 6.28
CA GLU A 52 -17.15 -0.49 5.42
C GLU A 52 -17.61 0.23 4.14
N TRP A 53 -17.49 -0.45 3.00
CA TRP A 53 -17.96 0.05 1.71
C TRP A 53 -18.29 -1.12 0.77
N ARG A 54 -18.70 -0.81 -0.46
CA ARG A 54 -19.04 -1.81 -1.48
C ARG A 54 -17.94 -1.90 -2.54
N ALA A 55 -17.50 -3.12 -2.83
CA ALA A 55 -16.65 -3.43 -3.98
C ALA A 55 -17.40 -3.24 -5.31
N ALA A 56 -16.67 -3.32 -6.41
CA ALA A 56 -17.22 -3.16 -7.77
C ALA A 56 -18.24 -4.25 -8.13
N ASP A 57 -18.14 -5.43 -7.55
CA ASP A 57 -19.08 -6.55 -7.71
C ASP A 57 -20.30 -6.46 -6.76
N GLY A 58 -20.38 -5.38 -5.95
CA GLY A 58 -21.45 -5.12 -4.98
C GLY A 58 -21.27 -5.82 -3.63
N CYS A 59 -20.21 -6.60 -3.45
CA CYS A 59 -19.96 -7.30 -2.20
C CYS A 59 -19.37 -6.36 -1.14
N PRO A 60 -19.71 -6.53 0.16
CA PRO A 60 -19.15 -5.68 1.20
C PRO A 60 -17.64 -5.91 1.36
N MET A 61 -16.94 -4.80 1.53
CA MET A 61 -15.54 -4.69 1.92
C MET A 61 -15.44 -3.95 3.25
N TRP A 62 -14.46 -4.32 4.05
CA TRP A 62 -14.18 -3.65 5.31
C TRP A 62 -12.69 -3.53 5.58
N LEU A 63 -12.35 -2.45 6.26
CA LEU A 63 -11.05 -2.27 6.90
C LEU A 63 -11.23 -2.55 8.38
N SER A 64 -10.38 -3.39 8.97
CA SER A 64 -10.42 -3.72 10.38
C SER A 64 -9.06 -3.54 11.05
N VAL A 65 -9.07 -3.20 12.33
CA VAL A 65 -7.85 -3.12 13.15
C VAL A 65 -7.70 -4.44 13.91
N GLN A 66 -6.57 -5.12 13.75
CA GLN A 66 -6.23 -6.32 14.50
C GLN A 66 -4.84 -6.15 15.11
N GLY A 67 -4.79 -6.01 16.43
CA GLY A 67 -3.55 -5.62 17.12
C GLY A 67 -3.07 -4.25 16.63
N GLN A 68 -1.89 -4.21 16.02
CA GLN A 68 -1.28 -2.99 15.47
C GLN A 68 -1.32 -2.93 13.93
N ARG A 69 -2.07 -3.82 13.28
CA ARG A 69 -2.15 -3.90 11.82
C ARG A 69 -3.56 -3.60 11.33
N LEU A 70 -3.64 -3.04 10.13
CA LEU A 70 -4.86 -2.92 9.37
C LEU A 70 -5.02 -4.12 8.46
N HIS A 71 -6.22 -4.69 8.45
CA HIS A 71 -6.61 -5.77 7.57
C HIS A 71 -7.74 -5.29 6.67
N LEU A 72 -7.46 -5.24 5.38
CA LEU A 72 -8.42 -5.02 4.33
C LEU A 72 -8.92 -6.39 3.85
N ALA A 73 -10.22 -6.62 4.00
CA ALA A 73 -10.86 -7.82 3.53
C ALA A 73 -12.17 -7.47 2.83
N GLY A 74 -12.58 -8.35 1.93
CA GLY A 74 -13.90 -8.28 1.32
C GLY A 74 -14.53 -9.66 1.32
N SER A 75 -15.83 -9.68 1.43
CA SER A 75 -16.58 -10.80 0.87
C SER A 75 -16.49 -10.68 -0.65
N SER A 76 -16.34 -11.81 -1.32
CA SER A 76 -16.34 -11.84 -2.78
C SER A 76 -16.88 -13.18 -3.26
N ARG A 77 -17.40 -13.19 -4.49
CA ARG A 77 -17.78 -14.44 -5.17
C ARG A 77 -16.54 -15.26 -5.55
N THR A 78 -15.37 -14.63 -5.55
CA THR A 78 -14.06 -15.23 -5.78
C THR A 78 -13.14 -14.94 -4.60
N PRO A 79 -12.35 -15.90 -4.09
CA PRO A 79 -11.48 -15.63 -2.94
C PRO A 79 -10.52 -14.46 -3.18
N VAL A 80 -10.58 -13.41 -2.37
CA VAL A 80 -9.68 -12.26 -2.41
C VAL A 80 -8.73 -12.33 -1.22
N PRO A 81 -7.40 -12.35 -1.41
CA PRO A 81 -6.47 -12.41 -0.28
C PRO A 81 -6.72 -11.24 0.69
N VAL A 82 -6.65 -11.53 1.99
CA VAL A 82 -6.62 -10.47 3.01
C VAL A 82 -5.34 -9.67 2.80
N VAL A 83 -5.48 -8.36 2.71
CA VAL A 83 -4.37 -7.43 2.52
C VAL A 83 -4.07 -6.77 3.86
N GLU A 84 -2.79 -6.69 4.20
CA GLU A 84 -2.36 -6.12 5.47
C GLU A 84 -1.51 -4.87 5.26
N GLY A 85 -1.58 -3.95 6.21
CA GLY A 85 -0.77 -2.74 6.24
C GLY A 85 -0.57 -2.21 7.64
N GLU A 86 0.38 -1.30 7.78
CA GLU A 86 0.51 -0.50 8.99
C GLU A 86 -0.49 0.67 8.92
N PRO A 87 -1.18 1.00 10.03
CA PRO A 87 -1.99 2.20 10.09
C PRO A 87 -1.12 3.45 9.94
N PRO A 88 -1.67 4.54 9.36
CA PRO A 88 -0.98 5.82 9.37
C PRO A 88 -0.76 6.32 10.80
N LEU A 89 0.30 7.10 10.99
CA LEU A 89 0.68 7.64 12.29
C LEU A 89 -0.20 8.83 12.67
N CYS A 90 -1.36 8.57 13.27
CA CYS A 90 -2.18 9.62 13.88
C CYS A 90 -1.72 9.88 15.33
N ARG A 91 -1.31 11.12 15.63
CA ARG A 91 -0.59 11.52 16.86
C ARG A 91 -1.50 12.18 17.91
N VAL A 92 -2.53 12.88 17.47
CA VAL A 92 -3.45 13.69 18.27
C VAL A 92 -4.67 12.86 18.69
N ALA A 93 -5.24 12.12 17.74
CA ALA A 93 -6.41 11.28 17.95
C ALA A 93 -6.36 10.04 17.05
N ALA A 94 -7.19 9.04 17.32
CA ALA A 94 -7.32 7.88 16.43
C ALA A 94 -7.79 8.33 15.04
N CYS A 95 -7.20 7.74 13.98
CA CYS A 95 -7.61 8.06 12.62
C CYS A 95 -9.06 7.62 12.39
N ARG A 96 -9.80 8.43 11.63
CA ARG A 96 -11.08 8.04 11.04
C ARG A 96 -10.83 7.51 9.64
N TYR A 97 -11.44 6.39 9.30
CA TYR A 97 -11.23 5.73 8.02
C TYR A 97 -12.51 5.76 7.20
N GLU A 98 -12.37 6.03 5.91
CA GLU A 98 -13.42 5.90 4.93
C GLU A 98 -12.88 5.15 3.71
N GLY A 99 -13.61 4.15 3.22
CA GLY A 99 -13.19 3.35 2.08
C GLY A 99 -14.03 3.66 0.85
N VAL A 100 -13.39 3.67 -0.31
CA VAL A 100 -14.03 3.90 -1.61
C VAL A 100 -13.51 2.89 -2.62
N GLN A 101 -14.43 2.32 -3.41
CA GLN A 101 -14.05 1.56 -4.58
C GLN A 101 -13.77 2.51 -5.75
N THR A 102 -12.55 2.45 -6.30
CA THR A 102 -12.15 3.24 -7.47
C THR A 102 -11.86 2.34 -8.66
N ALA A 103 -11.63 2.95 -9.84
CA ALA A 103 -11.18 2.23 -11.03
C ALA A 103 -9.76 1.62 -10.88
N LEU A 104 -8.96 2.10 -9.92
CA LEU A 104 -7.64 1.55 -9.59
C LEU A 104 -7.69 0.48 -8.50
N GLY A 105 -8.88 0.21 -7.95
CA GLY A 105 -9.07 -0.69 -6.81
C GLY A 105 -9.58 0.04 -5.56
N PRO A 106 -9.62 -0.66 -4.42
CA PRO A 106 -10.02 -0.06 -3.15
C PRO A 106 -9.01 0.99 -2.71
N MET A 107 -9.51 2.16 -2.32
CA MET A 107 -8.75 3.23 -1.69
C MET A 107 -9.37 3.57 -0.34
N ILE A 108 -8.51 3.97 0.59
CA ILE A 108 -8.90 4.34 1.95
C ILE A 108 -8.47 5.78 2.17
N VAL A 109 -9.36 6.63 2.66
CA VAL A 109 -8.98 7.93 3.23
C VAL A 109 -8.89 7.76 4.73
N ALA A 110 -7.74 8.09 5.31
CA ALA A 110 -7.56 8.13 6.75
C ALA A 110 -7.31 9.57 7.19
N THR A 111 -8.24 10.13 7.96
CA THR A 111 -8.15 11.49 8.49
C THR A 111 -7.79 11.47 9.96
N GLU A 112 -6.86 12.32 10.37
CA GLU A 112 -6.54 12.55 11.78
C GLU A 112 -7.33 13.77 12.27
N PRO A 113 -8.30 13.61 13.18
CA PRO A 113 -9.05 14.74 13.73
C PRO A 113 -8.13 15.71 14.48
N GLY A 114 -8.37 17.02 14.31
CA GLY A 114 -7.72 18.04 15.12
C GLY A 114 -8.28 18.08 16.55
N ALA A 115 -7.44 18.45 17.52
CA ALA A 115 -7.88 18.57 18.93
C ALA A 115 -8.87 19.71 19.16
N GLN A 116 -8.80 20.76 18.33
CA GLN A 116 -9.57 22.01 18.49
C GLN A 116 -10.16 22.52 17.17
N SER A 117 -10.16 21.69 16.11
CA SER A 117 -10.64 22.08 14.79
C SER A 117 -11.54 20.99 14.22
N GLU A 118 -12.59 21.41 13.52
CA GLU A 118 -13.40 20.51 12.69
C GLU A 118 -12.60 19.99 11.47
N VAL A 119 -11.54 20.71 11.10
CA VAL A 119 -10.63 20.34 10.03
C VAL A 119 -9.58 19.35 10.56
N PRO A 120 -9.29 18.26 9.83
CA PRO A 120 -8.25 17.32 10.24
C PRO A 120 -6.87 17.98 10.27
N VAL A 121 -5.95 17.40 11.03
CA VAL A 121 -4.55 17.85 11.09
C VAL A 121 -3.64 17.07 10.13
N ALA A 122 -4.08 15.90 9.68
CA ALA A 122 -3.42 15.11 8.65
C ALA A 122 -4.45 14.30 7.85
N VAL A 123 -4.16 14.10 6.56
CA VAL A 123 -5.00 13.33 5.65
C VAL A 123 -4.11 12.37 4.88
N HIS A 124 -4.43 11.08 4.93
CA HIS A 124 -3.67 10.04 4.26
C HIS A 124 -4.55 9.33 3.24
N VAL A 125 -3.93 8.93 2.11
CA VAL A 125 -4.55 7.98 1.17
C VAL A 125 -3.89 6.62 1.29
N GLY A 126 -4.71 5.60 1.53
CA GLY A 126 -4.36 4.20 1.58
C GLY A 126 -4.73 3.50 0.28
N PHE A 127 -3.84 2.63 -0.21
CA PHE A 127 -4.08 1.82 -1.41
C PHE A 127 -3.27 0.52 -1.36
N VAL A 128 -3.64 -0.44 -2.20
CA VAL A 128 -3.01 -1.77 -2.22
C VAL A 128 -1.90 -1.83 -3.28
N LEU A 129 -0.73 -2.30 -2.85
CA LEU A 129 0.44 -2.58 -3.68
C LEU A 129 0.63 -4.08 -3.88
N GLY A 130 0.92 -4.48 -5.11
CA GLY A 130 1.22 -5.87 -5.49
C GLY A 130 0.13 -6.85 -5.07
N MET A 131 -1.12 -6.38 -4.94
CA MET A 131 -2.28 -7.11 -4.41
C MET A 131 -2.11 -7.69 -2.99
N ARG A 132 -1.13 -7.21 -2.20
CA ARG A 132 -0.74 -7.84 -0.93
C ARG A 132 -0.51 -6.89 0.22
N THR A 133 -0.13 -5.66 -0.07
CA THR A 133 0.30 -4.71 0.96
C THR A 133 -0.54 -3.46 0.91
N LEU A 134 -1.21 -3.13 2.00
CA LEU A 134 -1.86 -1.84 2.19
C LEU A 134 -0.79 -0.84 2.65
N VAL A 135 -0.66 0.26 1.92
CA VAL A 135 0.25 1.36 2.25
C VAL A 135 -0.52 2.66 2.34
N PHE A 136 -0.03 3.60 3.14
CA PHE A 136 -0.60 4.94 3.28
C PHE A 136 0.41 6.02 2.90
N VAL A 137 -0.06 7.06 2.24
CA VAL A 137 0.71 8.28 1.92
C VAL A 137 0.02 9.48 2.56
N ASP A 138 0.76 10.23 3.37
CA ASP A 138 0.31 11.51 3.91
C ASP A 138 0.22 12.56 2.78
N LEU A 139 -0.99 13.02 2.49
CA LEU A 139 -1.27 13.99 1.42
C LEU A 139 -0.85 15.42 1.80
N TRP A 140 -0.74 15.71 3.09
CA TRP A 140 -0.50 17.06 3.65
C TRP A 140 0.93 17.22 4.16
N ALA A 141 1.69 16.15 4.31
CA ALA A 141 3.11 16.24 4.66
C ALA A 141 3.87 17.16 3.69
N ALA A 142 4.63 18.10 4.26
CA ALA A 142 5.39 19.11 3.52
C ALA A 142 4.55 20.04 2.63
N ALA A 143 3.24 20.14 2.86
CA ALA A 143 2.33 21.00 2.09
C ALA A 143 2.34 22.48 2.53
N GLY A 144 3.27 22.85 3.42
CA GLY A 144 3.43 24.19 3.96
C GLY A 144 2.54 24.46 5.17
N ASP A 145 2.49 25.73 5.57
CA ASP A 145 1.71 26.16 6.72
C ASP A 145 0.20 26.10 6.44
N SER A 146 -0.57 25.91 7.51
CA SER A 146 -2.02 25.97 7.45
C SER A 146 -2.49 27.39 7.13
N VAL A 147 -3.45 27.49 6.22
CA VAL A 147 -4.22 28.72 5.98
C VAL A 147 -5.20 28.91 7.13
N VAL A 148 -5.31 30.15 7.61
CA VAL A 148 -6.27 30.56 8.63
C VAL A 148 -7.21 31.60 8.04
N GLU A 149 -8.51 31.33 8.09
CA GLU A 149 -9.57 32.24 7.64
C GLU A 149 -10.59 32.39 8.76
N ASP A 150 -10.94 33.64 9.12
CA ASP A 150 -11.87 33.93 10.22
C ASP A 150 -11.56 33.18 11.52
N ALA A 151 -10.27 33.15 11.90
CA ALA A 151 -9.72 32.41 13.04
C ALA A 151 -9.90 30.87 13.00
N THR A 152 -10.35 30.33 11.87
CA THR A 152 -10.49 28.89 11.63
C THR A 152 -9.30 28.37 10.86
N MET A 153 -8.65 27.33 11.39
CA MET A 153 -7.54 26.66 10.70
C MET A 153 -8.10 25.74 9.62
N LEU A 154 -7.85 26.08 8.35
CA LEU A 154 -8.35 25.34 7.21
C LEU A 154 -7.41 24.22 6.74
N GLY A 155 -6.20 24.14 7.29
CA GLY A 155 -5.15 23.24 6.80
C GLY A 155 -4.33 23.85 5.65
N PRO A 156 -3.42 23.09 5.03
CA PRO A 156 -2.51 23.64 4.04
C PRO A 156 -3.26 24.08 2.76
N ALA A 157 -2.71 25.10 2.09
CA ALA A 157 -3.25 25.63 0.83
C ALA A 157 -3.13 24.62 -0.33
N HIS A 158 -2.10 23.77 -0.27
CA HIS A 158 -1.81 22.72 -1.24
C HIS A 158 -1.89 21.34 -0.58
N ALA A 159 -1.95 20.29 -1.38
CA ALA A 159 -1.79 18.90 -0.96
C ALA A 159 -1.38 18.03 -2.15
N LEU A 160 -0.94 16.81 -1.90
CA LEU A 160 -0.91 15.78 -2.94
C LEU A 160 -2.35 15.38 -3.27
N SER A 161 -2.69 15.41 -4.55
CA SER A 161 -3.99 15.03 -5.08
C SER A 161 -3.89 13.69 -5.81
N PRO A 162 -4.65 12.67 -5.39
CA PRO A 162 -4.72 11.38 -6.08
C PRO A 162 -5.38 11.48 -7.46
N MET A 163 -4.71 10.96 -8.48
CA MET A 163 -5.16 10.96 -9.87
C MET A 163 -4.95 9.60 -10.52
N ARG A 164 -5.83 9.23 -11.45
CA ARG A 164 -5.72 8.05 -12.29
C ARG A 164 -4.94 8.39 -13.55
N CYS A 165 -3.75 7.80 -13.69
CA CYS A 165 -2.87 7.97 -14.85
C CYS A 165 -2.77 6.63 -15.61
N GLY A 166 -3.85 6.25 -16.29
CA GLY A 166 -3.99 4.90 -16.85
C GLY A 166 -4.16 3.85 -15.74
N ALA A 167 -3.23 2.89 -15.67
CA ALA A 167 -3.20 1.85 -14.62
C ALA A 167 -2.39 2.26 -13.37
N LYS A 168 -1.79 3.46 -13.38
CA LYS A 168 -0.97 3.97 -12.27
C LYS A 168 -1.76 5.00 -11.46
N LEU A 169 -1.40 5.10 -10.17
CA LEU A 169 -1.84 6.16 -9.29
C LEU A 169 -0.85 7.33 -9.38
N GLY A 170 -1.30 8.49 -9.87
CA GLY A 170 -0.57 9.74 -9.76
C GLY A 170 -0.84 10.42 -8.42
N LEU A 171 0.20 10.96 -7.79
CA LEU A 171 0.12 11.83 -6.62
C LEU A 171 0.80 13.14 -7.00
N PHE A 172 0.02 14.19 -7.25
CA PHE A 172 0.55 15.46 -7.74
C PHE A 172 0.16 16.62 -6.83
N ALA A 173 1.09 17.55 -6.60
CA ALA A 173 0.81 18.75 -5.83
C ALA A 173 -0.26 19.59 -6.53
N ARG A 174 -1.34 19.92 -5.82
CA ARG A 174 -2.42 20.79 -6.32
C ARG A 174 -2.91 21.72 -5.22
N ALA A 175 -3.44 22.86 -5.62
CA ALA A 175 -4.20 23.73 -4.73
C ALA A 175 -5.44 22.98 -4.24
N ARG A 176 -5.65 23.02 -2.92
CA ARG A 176 -6.85 22.48 -2.26
C ARG A 176 -7.81 23.60 -1.88
N LEU A 177 -7.25 24.75 -1.50
CA LEU A 177 -7.99 25.96 -1.14
C LEU A 177 -7.89 27.01 -2.26
N PRO A 178 -8.88 27.91 -2.41
CA PRO A 178 -8.82 29.01 -3.38
C PRO A 178 -7.56 29.89 -3.23
N ALA A 179 -7.08 30.06 -2.00
CA ALA A 179 -5.83 30.79 -1.73
C ALA A 179 -4.60 30.10 -2.38
N GLY A 180 -4.62 28.76 -2.47
CA GLY A 180 -3.55 27.98 -3.09
C GLY A 180 -3.47 28.18 -4.60
N GLU A 181 -4.56 28.51 -5.29
CA GLU A 181 -4.55 28.69 -6.76
C GLU A 181 -3.67 29.86 -7.22
N ARG A 182 -3.37 30.79 -6.30
CA ARG A 182 -2.54 31.98 -6.55
C ARG A 182 -1.11 31.84 -6.01
N LEU A 183 -0.82 30.74 -5.34
CA LEU A 183 0.47 30.48 -4.69
C LEU A 183 1.16 29.31 -5.40
N GLU A 184 2.48 29.32 -5.43
CA GLU A 184 3.22 28.14 -5.90
C GLU A 184 3.18 27.05 -4.81
N PRO A 185 3.07 25.76 -5.20
CA PRO A 185 3.19 24.67 -4.25
C PRO A 185 4.58 24.66 -3.59
N PRO A 186 4.69 24.32 -2.29
CA PRO A 186 5.99 24.23 -1.63
C PRO A 186 6.94 23.24 -2.35
N PRO A 187 8.25 23.55 -2.48
CA PRO A 187 9.21 22.67 -3.16
C PRO A 187 9.29 21.27 -2.55
N GLU A 188 9.13 21.15 -1.23
CA GLU A 188 9.13 19.86 -0.54
C GLU A 188 7.90 19.01 -0.88
N LEU A 189 6.74 19.64 -1.12
CA LEU A 189 5.55 18.94 -1.63
C LEU A 189 5.77 18.47 -3.06
N LEU A 190 6.36 19.32 -3.91
CA LEU A 190 6.71 18.98 -5.29
C LEU A 190 7.70 17.81 -5.36
N ALA A 191 8.66 17.72 -4.42
CA ALA A 191 9.60 16.61 -4.34
C ALA A 191 8.93 15.26 -4.02
N ARG A 192 7.72 15.28 -3.45
CA ARG A 192 6.92 14.08 -3.12
C ARG A 192 5.96 13.66 -4.22
N GLN A 193 5.90 14.39 -5.33
CA GLN A 193 5.01 14.05 -6.43
C GLN A 193 5.56 12.92 -7.28
N GLY A 194 4.67 12.19 -7.93
CA GLY A 194 5.06 11.14 -8.86
C GLY A 194 3.94 10.17 -9.16
N MET A 195 4.27 9.12 -9.88
CA MET A 195 3.37 8.01 -10.17
C MET A 195 3.77 6.77 -9.39
N VAL A 196 2.77 6.04 -8.94
CA VAL A 196 2.91 4.76 -8.25
C VAL A 196 2.30 3.67 -9.13
N ASP A 197 3.11 2.66 -9.42
CA ASP A 197 2.64 1.43 -10.05
C ASP A 197 2.07 0.49 -8.97
N LEU A 198 0.75 0.37 -8.93
CA LEU A 198 0.04 -0.44 -7.94
C LEU A 198 0.29 -1.95 -8.10
N GLY A 199 0.82 -2.39 -9.25
CA GLY A 199 1.21 -3.78 -9.48
C GLY A 199 2.54 -4.15 -8.80
N LYS A 200 3.35 -3.18 -8.39
CA LYS A 200 4.63 -3.43 -7.72
C LYS A 200 4.42 -3.68 -6.22
N PRO A 201 5.24 -4.54 -5.59
CA PRO A 201 5.09 -4.88 -4.16
C PRO A 201 5.63 -3.80 -3.21
N ALA A 202 6.29 -2.77 -3.71
CA ALA A 202 6.91 -1.73 -2.92
C ALA A 202 6.53 -0.34 -3.43
N LEU A 203 6.34 0.60 -2.51
CA LEU A 203 6.04 1.99 -2.83
C LEU A 203 7.29 2.63 -3.44
N ALA A 204 7.22 2.97 -4.72
CA ALA A 204 8.24 3.73 -5.42
C ALA A 204 7.55 4.78 -6.29
N LEU A 205 7.91 6.04 -6.07
CA LEU A 205 7.45 7.15 -6.90
C LEU A 205 8.34 7.25 -8.13
N GLU A 206 7.71 7.10 -9.29
CA GLU A 206 8.34 7.35 -10.59
C GLU A 206 8.04 8.79 -11.02
N PRO A 207 8.98 9.50 -11.68
CA PRO A 207 8.70 10.79 -12.27
C PRO A 207 7.49 10.72 -13.21
N GLY A 208 6.63 11.72 -13.16
CA GLY A 208 5.43 11.78 -13.99
C GLY A 208 4.85 13.17 -14.10
N SER A 209 3.86 13.31 -14.97
CA SER A 209 3.12 14.55 -15.19
C SER A 209 1.63 14.31 -14.95
N PRO A 210 0.89 15.29 -14.39
CA PRO A 210 -0.56 15.21 -14.27
C PRO A 210 -1.29 15.32 -15.63
N ALA A 211 -0.59 15.67 -16.70
CA ALA A 211 -1.18 15.81 -18.04
C ALA A 211 -1.80 14.48 -18.51
N GLY A 212 -3.10 14.50 -18.80
CA GLY A 212 -3.85 13.31 -19.23
C GLY A 212 -4.28 12.38 -18.08
N CYS A 213 -4.01 12.74 -16.82
CA CYS A 213 -4.55 12.03 -15.67
C CYS A 213 -5.92 12.58 -15.28
N GLU A 214 -6.76 11.72 -14.71
CA GLU A 214 -8.10 12.07 -14.23
C GLU A 214 -8.11 12.16 -12.71
N ALA A 215 -8.84 13.12 -12.13
CA ALA A 215 -8.99 13.19 -10.68
C ALA A 215 -9.74 11.96 -10.15
N ILE A 216 -9.28 11.39 -9.05
CA ILE A 216 -10.01 10.33 -8.34
C ILE A 216 -10.92 11.00 -7.32
N THR A 217 -12.22 10.75 -7.41
CA THR A 217 -13.18 11.22 -6.41
C THR A 217 -12.98 10.46 -5.11
N LEU A 218 -12.43 11.16 -4.11
CA LEU A 218 -12.23 10.66 -2.76
C LEU A 218 -12.90 11.64 -1.78
N PRO A 219 -13.37 11.17 -0.61
CA PRO A 219 -13.97 11.98 0.45
C PRO A 219 -12.87 12.75 1.20
N LEU A 220 -12.16 13.61 0.48
CA LEU A 220 -11.12 14.47 1.05
C LEU A 220 -11.75 15.76 1.61
N PRO A 221 -11.24 16.26 2.74
CA PRO A 221 -11.70 17.49 3.41
C PRO A 221 -11.18 18.79 2.76
#